data_AF-A0A840U7V0-F1
#
_entry.id   AF-A0A840U7V0-F1
#
_cell.length_a   1.000
_cell.length_b   1.000
_cell.length_c   1.000
_cell.angle_alpha   90.00
_cell.angle_beta   90.00
_cell.angle_gamma   90.00
#
_symmetry.space_group_name_H-M   'P 1'
#
loop_
_entity.id
_entity.type
_entity.pdbx_description
1 polymer ?
#
loop_
_entity_poly.entity_id
_entity_poly.type
_entity_poly.pdbx_seq_one_letter_code
_entity_poly.pdbx_strand_id
1 'polypeptide(L)'
;MSTALILFSTVAVAHFLALLSPGPDFVLVVKSAIRNDRSKAIGVAAGISTANALYIALCLIGVGTLLASSVPLMIFLKIIGGLFLMFLAIQALRAKRSAYAELSVENDQTQYGNASFIKEFMTGFMSGILNPKNLLFYLSLFTVVLTNDVGLLFKIALGVWMTLVVFLWDAAIIFMLSANKARSRFAKAAYYIDKLTGAILGIVGFTIVKSALTR
;
A
#
# COMPACT_ATOMS: atom_id res chain seq x y z
N MET A 1 0.62 11.50 -25.40
CA MET A 1 0.43 10.16 -24.81
C MET A 1 -1.06 9.86 -24.78
N SER A 2 -1.50 8.63 -25.08
CA SER A 2 -2.91 8.25 -24.94
C SER A 2 -3.37 8.44 -23.49
N THR A 3 -4.59 8.92 -23.27
CA THR A 3 -5.16 9.18 -21.93
C THR A 3 -5.03 7.97 -21.00
N ALA A 4 -5.17 6.76 -21.54
CA ALA A 4 -4.98 5.50 -20.81
C ALA A 4 -3.56 5.32 -20.27
N LEU A 5 -2.52 5.74 -21.03
CA LEU A 5 -1.13 5.63 -20.61
C LEU A 5 -0.82 6.61 -19.47
N ILE A 6 -1.36 7.84 -19.53
CA ILE A 6 -1.20 8.84 -18.47
C ILE A 6 -1.88 8.37 -17.18
N LEU A 7 -3.09 7.83 -17.28
CA LEU A 7 -3.82 7.24 -16.15
C LEU A 7 -3.03 6.07 -15.55
N PHE A 8 -2.59 5.11 -16.37
CA PHE A 8 -1.81 3.98 -15.90
C PHE A 8 -0.53 4.43 -15.20
N SER A 9 0.25 5.33 -15.79
CA SER A 9 1.48 5.84 -15.19
C SER A 9 1.22 6.55 -13.86
N THR A 10 0.18 7.37 -13.78
CA THR A 10 -0.18 8.09 -12.54
C THR A 10 -0.53 7.11 -11.43
N VAL A 11 -1.35 6.10 -11.74
CA VAL A 11 -1.76 5.07 -10.78
C VAL A 11 -0.58 4.21 -10.37
N ALA A 12 0.24 3.79 -11.34
CA ALA A 12 1.38 2.94 -11.08
C ALA A 12 2.39 3.63 -10.16
N VAL A 13 2.69 4.91 -10.42
CA VAL A 13 3.58 5.71 -9.57
C VAL A 13 2.96 5.90 -8.17
N ALA A 14 1.69 6.31 -8.08
CA ALA A 14 1.04 6.53 -6.79
C ALA A 14 0.97 5.24 -5.96
N HIS A 15 0.64 4.10 -6.59
CA HIS A 15 0.58 2.79 -5.96
C HIS A 15 1.95 2.31 -5.48
N PHE A 16 2.96 2.41 -6.33
CA PHE A 16 4.32 2.01 -5.97
C PHE A 16 4.89 2.85 -4.83
N LEU A 17 4.61 4.16 -4.84
CA LEU A 17 4.98 5.03 -3.73
C LEU A 17 4.22 4.67 -2.45
N ALA A 18 2.92 4.44 -2.52
CA ALA A 18 2.15 4.03 -1.34
C ALA A 18 2.68 2.72 -0.72
N LEU A 19 3.13 1.78 -1.56
CA LEU A 19 3.79 0.53 -1.14
C LEU A 19 5.16 0.77 -0.49
N LEU A 20 5.90 1.76 -0.95
CA LEU A 20 7.20 2.14 -0.39
C LEU A 20 7.08 2.80 0.99
N SER A 21 5.96 3.48 1.28
CA SER A 21 5.71 4.05 2.61
C SER A 21 5.56 2.91 3.63
N PRO A 22 6.45 2.81 4.62
CA PRO A 22 6.33 1.84 5.70
C PRO A 22 5.04 2.07 6.46
N GLY A 23 4.20 1.05 6.51
CA GLY A 23 2.97 1.00 7.30
C GLY A 23 2.95 -0.22 8.23
N PRO A 24 1.82 -0.47 8.91
CA PRO A 24 1.64 -1.66 9.74
C PRO A 24 1.95 -2.96 8.98
N ASP A 25 1.49 -3.07 7.74
CA ASP A 25 1.70 -4.23 6.86
C ASP A 25 3.19 -4.46 6.57
N PHE A 26 3.93 -3.40 6.27
CA PHE A 26 5.38 -3.48 6.04
C PHE A 26 6.12 -3.99 7.28
N VAL A 27 5.78 -3.46 8.47
CA VAL A 27 6.39 -3.90 9.73
C VAL A 27 6.09 -5.38 9.99
N LEU A 28 4.86 -5.82 9.70
CA LEU A 28 4.45 -7.21 9.84
C LEU A 28 5.22 -8.13 8.88
N VAL A 29 5.36 -7.75 7.61
CA VAL A 29 6.13 -8.48 6.60
C VAL A 29 7.59 -8.61 7.05
N VAL A 30 8.21 -7.52 7.50
CA VAL A 30 9.59 -7.52 8.01
C VAL A 30 9.73 -8.45 9.21
N LYS A 31 8.83 -8.37 10.20
CA LYS A 31 8.84 -9.23 11.39
C LYS A 31 8.68 -10.70 11.04
N SER A 32 7.78 -11.03 10.11
CA SER A 32 7.58 -12.42 9.67
C SER A 32 8.78 -12.94 8.89
N ALA A 33 9.39 -12.11 8.04
CA ALA A 33 10.61 -12.45 7.29
C ALA A 33 11.82 -12.76 8.19
N ILE A 34 11.88 -12.14 9.36
CA ILE A 34 12.96 -12.34 10.34
C ILE A 34 12.69 -13.57 11.22
N ARG A 35 11.44 -13.79 11.64
CA ARG A 35 11.08 -14.78 12.67
C ARG A 35 10.75 -16.17 12.12
N ASN A 36 10.33 -16.26 10.86
CA ASN A 36 9.82 -17.48 10.26
C ASN A 36 10.62 -17.88 9.01
N ASP A 37 10.53 -19.15 8.61
CA ASP A 37 11.01 -19.59 7.31
C ASP A 37 10.31 -18.86 6.17
N ARG A 38 11.00 -18.66 5.05
CA ARG A 38 10.47 -18.00 3.84
C ARG A 38 9.12 -18.58 3.40
N SER A 39 8.99 -19.90 3.41
CA SER A 39 7.76 -20.60 3.01
C SER A 39 6.56 -20.23 3.88
N LYS A 40 6.77 -19.96 5.18
CA LYS A 40 5.74 -19.52 6.12
C LYS A 40 5.49 -18.02 5.99
N ALA A 41 6.56 -17.22 5.90
CA ALA A 41 6.48 -15.77 5.81
C ALA A 41 5.75 -15.27 4.55
N ILE A 42 5.84 -16.00 3.43
CA ILE A 42 5.06 -15.73 2.20
C ILE A 42 3.54 -15.73 2.49
N GLY A 43 3.10 -16.46 3.53
CA GLY A 43 1.72 -16.41 4.02
C GLY A 43 1.27 -14.98 4.30
N VAL A 44 2.07 -14.18 5.02
CA VAL A 44 1.75 -12.77 5.34
C VAL A 44 1.54 -11.95 4.06
N ALA A 45 2.46 -12.05 3.10
CA ALA A 45 2.38 -11.34 1.83
C ALA A 45 1.11 -11.75 1.03
N ALA A 46 0.79 -13.04 1.00
CA ALA A 46 -0.42 -13.55 0.37
C ALA A 46 -1.69 -13.02 1.09
N GLY A 47 -1.68 -12.95 2.41
CA GLY A 47 -2.79 -12.42 3.21
C GLY A 47 -3.05 -10.94 2.94
N ILE A 48 -1.99 -10.10 3.00
CA ILE A 48 -2.07 -8.65 2.77
C ILE A 48 -2.55 -8.37 1.34
N SER A 49 -1.95 -9.02 0.35
CA SER A 49 -2.36 -8.85 -1.05
C SER A 49 -3.80 -9.30 -1.31
N THR A 50 -4.29 -10.34 -0.63
CA THR A 50 -5.71 -10.76 -0.70
C THR A 50 -6.65 -9.72 -0.09
N ALA A 51 -6.31 -9.15 1.07
CA ALA A 51 -7.10 -8.07 1.67
C ALA A 51 -7.15 -6.83 0.76
N ASN A 52 -6.03 -6.49 0.14
CA ASN A 52 -5.95 -5.40 -0.83
C ASN A 52 -6.75 -5.69 -2.10
N ALA A 53 -6.73 -6.93 -2.61
CA ALA A 53 -7.56 -7.35 -3.72
C ALA A 53 -9.06 -7.18 -3.41
N LEU A 54 -9.48 -7.50 -2.18
CA LEU A 54 -10.85 -7.30 -1.74
C LEU A 54 -11.24 -5.81 -1.74
N TYR A 55 -10.38 -4.92 -1.24
CA TYR A 55 -10.64 -3.47 -1.32
C TYR A 55 -10.72 -2.96 -2.75
N ILE A 56 -9.81 -3.40 -3.61
CA ILE A 56 -9.82 -3.05 -5.04
C ILE A 56 -11.13 -3.50 -5.68
N ALA A 57 -11.56 -4.75 -5.44
CA ALA A 57 -12.82 -5.27 -5.95
C ALA A 57 -14.03 -4.48 -5.44
N LEU A 58 -14.07 -4.17 -4.14
CA LEU A 58 -15.12 -3.34 -3.55
C LEU A 58 -15.14 -1.93 -4.14
N CYS A 59 -13.98 -1.33 -4.41
CA CYS A 59 -13.90 -0.03 -5.07
C CYS A 59 -14.39 -0.09 -6.52
N LEU A 60 -14.02 -1.14 -7.26
CA LEU A 60 -14.47 -1.35 -8.64
C LEU A 60 -16.00 -1.48 -8.74
N ILE A 61 -16.63 -2.19 -7.80
CA ILE A 61 -18.08 -2.39 -7.76
C ILE A 61 -18.80 -1.15 -7.18
N GLY A 62 -18.36 -0.69 -6.01
CA GLY A 62 -19.08 0.29 -5.19
C GLY A 62 -18.81 1.73 -5.57
N VAL A 63 -17.56 2.10 -5.88
CA VAL A 63 -17.25 3.50 -6.21
C VAL A 63 -17.74 3.84 -7.62
N GLY A 64 -17.70 2.90 -8.58
CA GLY A 64 -18.26 3.12 -9.92
C GLY A 64 -19.76 3.42 -9.91
N THR A 65 -20.51 2.72 -9.07
CA THR A 65 -21.97 2.91 -8.91
C THR A 65 -22.30 4.16 -8.09
N LEU A 66 -21.52 4.49 -7.06
CA LEU A 66 -21.65 5.75 -6.30
C LEU A 66 -21.33 7.00 -7.14
N LEU A 67 -20.26 6.96 -7.94
CA LEU A 67 -19.85 8.09 -8.78
C LEU A 67 -20.88 8.39 -9.87
N ALA A 68 -21.55 7.37 -10.40
CA ALA A 68 -22.64 7.53 -11.37
C ALA A 68 -23.90 8.16 -10.76
N SER A 69 -24.07 8.08 -9.44
CA SER A 69 -25.31 8.48 -8.75
C SER A 69 -25.27 9.84 -8.05
N SER A 70 -24.09 10.38 -7.68
CA SER A 70 -24.02 11.69 -7.01
C SER A 70 -22.67 12.43 -7.14
N VAL A 71 -22.71 13.61 -7.78
CA VAL A 71 -21.55 14.53 -7.90
C VAL A 71 -21.09 15.06 -6.53
N PRO A 72 -21.97 15.50 -5.60
CA PRO A 72 -21.55 15.90 -4.26
C PRO A 72 -20.80 14.81 -3.49
N LEU A 73 -21.25 13.55 -3.63
CA LEU A 73 -20.61 12.40 -2.98
C LEU A 73 -19.22 12.14 -3.54
N MET A 74 -19.04 12.27 -4.87
CA MET A 74 -17.72 12.22 -5.51
C MET A 74 -16.77 13.28 -4.93
N ILE A 75 -17.23 14.53 -4.82
CA ILE A 75 -16.42 15.63 -4.30
C ILE A 75 -16.03 15.37 -2.84
N PHE A 76 -16.99 14.95 -2.01
CA PHE A 76 -16.74 14.58 -0.62
C PHE A 76 -15.68 13.47 -0.48
N LEU A 77 -15.79 12.39 -1.28
CA LEU A 77 -14.82 11.30 -1.29
C LEU A 77 -13.43 11.75 -1.76
N LYS A 78 -13.35 12.62 -2.77
CA LYS A 78 -12.08 13.20 -3.23
C LYS A 78 -11.42 14.06 -2.15
N ILE A 79 -12.18 14.88 -1.44
CA ILE A 79 -11.66 15.72 -0.35
C ILE A 79 -11.13 14.84 0.78
N ILE A 80 -11.92 13.88 1.26
CA ILE A 80 -11.49 12.97 2.33
C ILE A 80 -10.25 12.17 1.91
N GLY A 81 -10.27 11.63 0.70
CA GLY A 81 -9.14 10.86 0.18
C GLY A 81 -7.86 11.67 0.05
N GLY A 82 -7.96 12.88 -0.52
CA GLY A 82 -6.82 13.79 -0.66
C GLY A 82 -6.25 14.23 0.69
N LEU A 83 -7.12 14.58 1.66
CA LEU A 83 -6.69 14.92 3.03
C LEU A 83 -6.02 13.73 3.72
N PHE A 84 -6.51 12.51 3.49
CA PHE A 84 -5.88 11.32 4.04
C PHE A 84 -4.48 11.06 3.46
N LEU A 85 -4.29 11.24 2.15
CA LEU A 85 -2.96 11.15 1.54
C LEU A 85 -2.00 12.21 2.11
N MET A 86 -2.49 13.42 2.39
CA MET A 86 -1.71 14.45 3.07
C MET A 86 -1.39 14.09 4.53
N PHE A 87 -2.31 13.43 5.23
CA PHE A 87 -2.06 12.91 6.58
C PHE A 87 -0.99 11.81 6.58
N LEU A 88 -1.05 10.85 5.64
CA LEU A 88 0.00 9.85 5.45
C LEU A 88 1.34 10.48 5.11
N ALA A 89 1.33 11.50 4.26
CA ALA A 89 2.52 12.28 3.92
C ALA A 89 3.17 12.89 5.16
N ILE A 90 2.37 13.50 6.04
CA ILE A 90 2.85 14.08 7.30
C ILE A 90 3.43 13.01 8.22
N GLN A 91 2.77 11.85 8.35
CA GLN A 91 3.31 10.74 9.15
C GLN A 91 4.67 10.26 8.64
N ALA A 92 4.78 10.02 7.33
CA ALA A 92 6.03 9.61 6.68
C ALA A 92 7.15 10.67 6.85
N LEU A 93 6.81 11.95 6.68
CA LEU A 93 7.73 13.06 6.92
C LEU A 93 8.09 13.24 8.40
N ARG A 94 7.27 12.78 9.35
CA ARG A 94 7.55 12.80 10.79
C ARG A 94 8.20 11.53 11.34
N ALA A 95 8.28 10.45 10.55
CA ALA A 95 8.90 9.20 10.96
C ALA A 95 10.33 9.44 11.46
N LYS A 96 10.66 8.93 12.66
CA LYS A 96 11.98 9.09 13.28
C LYS A 96 12.89 7.94 12.85
N ARG A 97 14.18 8.23 12.66
CA ARG A 97 15.18 7.22 12.30
C ARG A 97 15.29 6.08 13.32
N SER A 98 15.02 6.35 14.59
CA SER A 98 15.03 5.37 15.68
C SER A 98 13.97 4.27 15.52
N ALA A 99 12.83 4.56 14.89
CA ALA A 99 11.77 3.58 14.64
C ALA A 99 12.24 2.44 13.71
N TYR A 100 13.29 2.66 12.92
CA TYR A 100 13.88 1.66 12.02
C TYR A 100 15.14 1.01 12.63
N ALA A 101 15.65 1.51 13.75
CA ALA A 101 16.85 0.99 14.40
C ALA A 101 16.58 -0.34 15.15
N GLU A 102 15.37 -0.52 15.70
CA GLU A 102 14.95 -1.78 16.34
C GLU A 102 14.94 -2.98 15.37
N LEU A 103 14.77 -2.72 14.07
CA LEU A 103 14.89 -3.75 13.03
C LEU A 103 16.29 -4.37 12.94
N SER A 104 17.31 -3.76 13.55
CA SER A 104 18.71 -4.18 13.48
C SER A 104 19.26 -4.88 14.73
N VAL A 105 18.51 -4.92 15.84
CA VAL A 105 19.07 -5.31 17.16
C VAL A 105 18.68 -6.71 17.63
N GLU A 106 17.73 -7.41 16.99
CA GLU A 106 17.36 -8.75 17.46
C GLU A 106 18.36 -9.80 16.96
N ASN A 107 19.38 -10.03 17.81
CA ASN A 107 20.49 -10.96 17.66
C ASN A 107 20.33 -12.21 18.56
N ASP A 108 19.14 -12.43 19.12
CA ASP A 108 18.86 -13.61 19.93
C ASP A 108 18.24 -14.70 19.07
N GLN A 109 18.99 -15.80 18.94
CA GLN A 109 18.58 -17.16 18.63
C GLN A 109 17.11 -17.28 18.18
N THR A 110 16.83 -17.00 16.91
CA THR A 110 15.49 -17.17 16.36
C THR A 110 15.16 -18.66 16.31
N GLN A 111 14.52 -19.16 17.37
CA GLN A 111 13.66 -20.33 17.23
C GLN A 111 12.67 -19.99 16.13
N TYR A 112 12.78 -20.67 14.98
CA TYR A 112 11.78 -20.58 13.92
C TYR A 112 10.41 -20.76 14.56
N GLY A 113 9.56 -19.73 14.46
CA GLY A 113 8.21 -19.85 14.97
C GLY A 113 7.54 -21.07 14.36
N ASN A 114 6.86 -21.87 15.19
CA ASN A 114 5.95 -22.94 14.76
C ASN A 114 4.70 -22.38 14.03
N ALA A 115 4.77 -21.17 13.46
CA ALA A 115 3.69 -20.58 12.71
C ALA A 115 3.52 -21.34 11.38
N SER A 116 2.30 -21.78 11.10
CA SER A 116 1.95 -22.35 9.80
C SER A 116 1.72 -21.23 8.77
N PHE A 117 1.84 -21.56 7.49
CA PHE A 117 1.49 -20.66 6.38
C PHE A 117 0.09 -20.04 6.57
N ILE A 118 -0.90 -20.85 6.99
CA ILE A 118 -2.28 -20.40 7.18
C ILE A 118 -2.36 -19.33 8.28
N LYS A 119 -1.62 -19.49 9.38
CA LYS A 119 -1.60 -18.52 10.47
C LYS A 119 -1.00 -17.19 10.02
N GLU A 120 0.10 -17.24 9.29
CA GLU A 120 0.75 -16.05 8.70
C GLU A 120 -0.15 -15.39 7.66
N PHE A 121 -0.85 -16.16 6.83
CA PHE A 121 -1.87 -15.66 5.90
C PHE A 121 -3.02 -14.95 6.60
N MET A 122 -3.62 -15.56 7.61
CA MET A 122 -4.69 -14.92 8.39
C MET A 122 -4.21 -13.65 9.09
N THR A 123 -2.97 -13.66 9.61
CA THR A 123 -2.36 -12.48 10.24
C THR A 123 -2.18 -11.35 9.22
N GLY A 124 -1.66 -11.66 8.03
CA GLY A 124 -1.51 -10.69 6.94
C GLY A 124 -2.85 -10.16 6.43
N PHE A 125 -3.84 -11.04 6.26
CA PHE A 125 -5.18 -10.66 5.81
C PHE A 125 -5.88 -9.75 6.82
N MET A 126 -5.82 -10.08 8.12
CA MET A 126 -6.37 -9.24 9.18
C MET A 126 -5.65 -7.89 9.27
N SER A 127 -4.33 -7.87 9.14
CA SER A 127 -3.57 -6.62 9.07
C SER A 127 -4.06 -5.77 7.89
N GLY A 128 -4.08 -6.34 6.69
CA GLY A 128 -4.45 -5.61 5.48
C GLY A 128 -5.88 -5.07 5.50
N ILE A 129 -6.86 -5.84 6.02
CA ILE A 129 -8.27 -5.45 6.08
C ILE A 129 -8.59 -4.50 7.24
N LEU A 130 -7.80 -4.52 8.31
CA LEU A 130 -7.96 -3.57 9.42
C LEU A 130 -7.08 -2.34 9.23
N ASN A 131 -6.22 -2.32 8.21
CA ASN A 131 -5.33 -1.21 7.95
C ASN A 131 -6.10 -0.06 7.28
N PRO A 132 -6.38 1.05 8.01
CA PRO A 132 -7.10 2.19 7.45
C PRO A 132 -6.33 2.85 6.29
N LYS A 133 -5.00 2.64 6.20
CA LYS A 133 -4.17 3.07 5.08
C LYS A 133 -4.65 2.47 3.77
N ASN A 134 -4.92 1.16 3.74
CA ASN A 134 -5.28 0.46 2.51
C ASN A 134 -6.65 0.91 2.02
N LEU A 135 -7.66 0.89 2.91
CA LEU A 135 -9.02 1.34 2.60
C LEU A 135 -9.03 2.74 2.01
N LEU A 136 -8.42 3.70 2.72
CA LEU A 136 -8.47 5.11 2.31
C LEU A 136 -7.58 5.38 1.10
N PHE A 137 -6.45 4.68 0.93
CA PHE A 137 -5.61 4.76 -0.26
C PHE A 137 -6.37 4.30 -1.51
N TYR A 138 -6.95 3.10 -1.49
CA TYR A 138 -7.70 2.56 -2.63
C TYR A 138 -8.92 3.42 -2.92
N LEU A 139 -9.67 3.86 -1.91
CA LEU A 139 -10.79 4.77 -2.09
C LEU A 139 -10.35 6.07 -2.80
N SER A 140 -9.25 6.68 -2.34
CA SER A 140 -8.68 7.90 -2.94
C SER A 140 -8.26 7.67 -4.39
N LEU A 141 -7.49 6.61 -4.63
CA LEU A 141 -6.93 6.31 -5.94
C LEU A 141 -8.05 6.00 -6.95
N PHE A 142 -9.06 5.22 -6.54
CA PHE A 142 -10.17 4.87 -7.42
C PHE A 142 -11.06 6.06 -7.76
N THR A 143 -11.15 7.11 -6.92
CA THR A 143 -11.86 8.36 -7.29
C THR A 143 -11.18 9.12 -8.44
N VAL A 144 -9.88 8.89 -8.68
CA VAL A 144 -9.13 9.49 -9.79
C VAL A 144 -9.22 8.62 -11.05
N VAL A 145 -9.28 7.30 -10.89
CA VAL A 145 -9.23 6.32 -11.99
C VAL A 145 -10.59 6.02 -12.60
N LEU A 146 -11.67 6.14 -11.82
CA LEU A 146 -13.03 5.82 -12.26
C LEU A 146 -13.69 6.99 -13.00
N THR A 147 -13.09 7.45 -14.09
CA THR A 147 -13.79 8.26 -15.10
C THR A 147 -14.60 7.34 -16.03
N ASN A 148 -15.72 7.84 -16.55
CA ASN A 148 -16.63 7.07 -17.41
C ASN A 148 -15.97 6.61 -18.72
N ASP A 149 -14.89 7.27 -19.14
CA ASP A 149 -14.15 6.97 -20.38
C ASP A 149 -13.26 5.71 -20.31
N VAL A 150 -13.18 5.06 -19.14
CA VAL A 150 -12.29 3.90 -18.93
C VAL A 150 -13.09 2.59 -18.91
N GLY A 151 -12.80 1.70 -19.86
CA GLY A 151 -13.45 0.40 -19.99
C GLY A 151 -13.24 -0.53 -18.79
N LEU A 152 -14.23 -1.39 -18.51
CA LEU A 152 -14.21 -2.33 -17.38
C LEU A 152 -12.99 -3.27 -17.40
N LEU A 153 -12.62 -3.78 -18.58
CA LEU A 153 -11.48 -4.68 -18.73
C LEU A 153 -10.17 -4.01 -18.28
N PHE A 154 -9.97 -2.73 -18.62
CA PHE A 154 -8.79 -1.98 -18.19
C PHE A 154 -8.77 -1.81 -16.67
N LYS A 155 -9.93 -1.52 -16.05
CA LYS A 155 -10.06 -1.38 -14.59
C LYS A 155 -9.74 -2.69 -13.85
N ILE A 156 -10.21 -3.83 -14.37
CA ILE A 156 -9.90 -5.16 -13.83
C ILE A 156 -8.40 -5.45 -13.98
N ALA A 157 -7.82 -5.22 -15.17
CA ALA A 157 -6.40 -5.42 -15.41
C ALA A 157 -5.54 -4.57 -14.46
N LEU A 158 -5.95 -3.33 -14.21
CA LEU A 158 -5.30 -2.44 -13.24
C LEU A 158 -5.38 -3.00 -11.82
N GLY A 159 -6.56 -3.48 -11.40
CA GLY A 159 -6.74 -4.10 -10.09
C GLY A 159 -5.86 -5.34 -9.89
N VAL A 160 -5.85 -6.25 -10.87
CA VAL A 160 -4.99 -7.45 -10.86
C VAL A 160 -3.52 -7.05 -10.79
N TRP A 161 -3.09 -6.09 -11.62
CA TRP A 161 -1.72 -5.58 -11.59
C TRP A 161 -1.36 -5.02 -10.21
N MET A 162 -2.22 -4.20 -9.61
CA MET A 162 -1.98 -3.61 -8.29
C MET A 162 -1.83 -4.68 -7.19
N THR A 163 -2.69 -5.71 -7.19
CA THR A 163 -2.60 -6.84 -6.26
C THR A 163 -1.30 -7.62 -6.43
N LEU A 164 -0.90 -7.89 -7.68
CA LEU A 164 0.34 -8.59 -7.97
C LEU A 164 1.57 -7.80 -7.52
N VAL A 165 1.59 -6.47 -7.74
CA VAL A 165 2.69 -5.63 -7.29
C VAL A 165 2.83 -5.65 -5.76
N VAL A 166 1.70 -5.61 -5.01
CA VAL A 166 1.73 -5.75 -3.55
C VAL A 166 2.39 -7.08 -3.14
N PHE A 167 1.89 -8.19 -3.70
CA PHE A 167 2.39 -9.52 -3.36
C PHE A 167 3.88 -9.67 -3.68
N LEU A 168 4.29 -9.26 -4.90
CA LEU A 168 5.67 -9.36 -5.35
C LEU A 168 6.61 -8.48 -4.52
N TRP A 169 6.17 -7.28 -4.14
CA TRP A 169 6.94 -6.38 -3.28
C TRP A 169 7.16 -6.99 -1.89
N ASP A 170 6.09 -7.46 -1.24
CA ASP A 170 6.18 -8.06 0.08
C ASP A 170 6.99 -9.36 0.07
N ALA A 171 6.81 -10.19 -0.96
CA ALA A 171 7.63 -11.37 -1.17
C ALA A 171 9.11 -11.00 -1.36
N ALA A 172 9.42 -9.99 -2.17
CA ALA A 172 10.79 -9.52 -2.37
C ALA A 172 11.44 -9.06 -1.06
N ILE A 173 10.69 -8.35 -0.20
CA ILE A 173 11.15 -7.97 1.15
C ILE A 173 11.47 -9.22 1.98
N ILE A 174 10.60 -10.23 1.97
CA ILE A 174 10.82 -11.50 2.70
C ILE A 174 12.10 -12.19 2.23
N PHE A 175 12.30 -12.32 0.93
CA PHE A 175 13.50 -12.93 0.36
C PHE A 175 14.77 -12.12 0.66
N MET A 176 14.69 -10.78 0.57
CA MET A 176 15.84 -9.90 0.80
C MET A 176 16.26 -9.86 2.28
N LEU A 177 15.31 -9.80 3.20
CA LEU A 177 15.57 -9.71 4.64
C LEU A 177 15.91 -11.05 5.30
N SER A 178 15.63 -12.16 4.62
CA SER A 178 16.15 -13.47 5.02
C SER A 178 17.69 -13.54 5.00
N ALA A 179 18.39 -12.56 4.41
CA ALA A 179 19.85 -12.47 4.40
C ALA A 179 20.35 -11.44 5.45
N ASN A 180 21.07 -11.89 6.48
CA ASN A 180 21.53 -11.07 7.62
C ASN A 180 22.25 -9.76 7.24
N LYS A 181 22.98 -9.70 6.11
CA LYS A 181 23.70 -8.50 5.66
C LYS A 181 22.79 -7.41 5.05
N ALA A 182 21.57 -7.76 4.61
CA ALA A 182 20.64 -6.81 4.00
C ALA A 182 19.87 -5.98 5.03
N ARG A 183 19.71 -6.50 6.26
CA ARG A 183 18.86 -5.94 7.32
C ARG A 183 19.28 -4.54 7.78
N SER A 184 20.58 -4.31 7.98
CA SER A 184 21.12 -2.99 8.41
C SER A 184 21.15 -1.94 7.30
N ARG A 185 21.31 -2.35 6.03
CA ARG A 185 21.23 -1.46 4.87
C ARG A 185 19.79 -1.06 4.58
N PHE A 186 18.86 -2.00 4.70
CA PHE A 186 17.44 -1.77 4.50
C PHE A 186 16.87 -0.79 5.54
N ALA A 187 17.22 -0.94 6.82
CA ALA A 187 16.79 -0.02 7.87
C ALA A 187 17.20 1.44 7.59
N LYS A 188 18.40 1.66 7.03
CA LYS A 188 18.86 3.00 6.63
C LYS A 188 18.12 3.52 5.40
N ALA A 189 17.89 2.66 4.40
CA ALA A 189 17.18 3.03 3.17
C ALA A 189 15.69 3.32 3.42
N ALA A 190 15.03 2.54 4.27
CA ALA A 190 13.61 2.66 4.61
C ALA A 190 13.27 4.07 5.14
N TYR A 191 14.15 4.66 5.97
CA TYR A 191 13.98 6.02 6.46
C TYR A 191 13.92 7.07 5.32
N TYR A 192 14.83 7.00 4.35
CA TYR A 192 14.86 7.95 3.23
C TYR A 192 13.73 7.71 2.23
N ILE A 193 13.40 6.44 1.99
CA ILE A 193 12.26 6.04 1.17
C ILE A 193 10.97 6.61 1.75
N ASP A 194 10.80 6.59 3.07
CA ASP A 194 9.61 7.14 3.71
C ASP A 194 9.52 8.67 3.54
N LYS A 195 10.64 9.41 3.63
CA LYS A 195 10.63 10.87 3.36
C LYS A 195 10.23 11.21 1.94
N LEU A 196 10.80 10.51 0.95
CA LEU A 196 10.49 10.72 -0.46
C LEU A 196 9.03 10.40 -0.75
N THR A 197 8.57 9.26 -0.23
CA THR A 197 7.19 8.82 -0.36
C THR A 197 6.23 9.82 0.26
N GLY A 198 6.53 10.31 1.47
CA GLY A 198 5.74 11.33 2.14
C GLY A 198 5.61 12.61 1.31
N ALA A 199 6.71 13.12 0.75
CA ALA A 199 6.67 14.32 -0.10
C ALA A 199 5.74 14.13 -1.31
N ILE A 200 5.83 12.99 -2.00
CA ILE A 200 5.03 12.75 -3.21
C ILE A 200 3.56 12.50 -2.86
N LEU A 201 3.25 11.73 -1.80
CA LEU A 201 1.87 11.56 -1.33
C LEU A 201 1.23 12.91 -0.94
N GLY A 202 2.00 13.82 -0.36
CA GLY A 202 1.54 15.16 -0.02
C GLY A 202 1.14 15.96 -1.26
N ILE A 203 1.97 15.91 -2.32
CA ILE A 203 1.68 16.55 -3.60
C ILE A 203 0.43 15.95 -4.26
N VAL A 204 0.32 14.62 -4.30
CA VAL A 204 -0.84 13.92 -4.87
C VAL A 204 -2.11 14.27 -4.10
N GLY A 205 -2.07 14.19 -2.76
CA GLY A 205 -3.19 14.53 -1.90
C GLY A 205 -3.65 15.97 -2.09
N PHE A 206 -2.72 16.94 -2.10
CA PHE A 206 -3.02 18.34 -2.37
C PHE A 206 -3.66 18.55 -3.75
N THR A 207 -3.13 17.87 -4.77
CA THR A 207 -3.65 17.97 -6.14
C THR A 207 -5.08 17.44 -6.24
N ILE A 208 -5.40 16.36 -5.53
CA ILE A 208 -6.76 15.79 -5.47
C ILE A 208 -7.72 16.76 -4.77
N VAL A 209 -7.35 17.30 -3.61
CA VAL A 209 -8.19 18.29 -2.88
C VAL A 209 -8.42 19.53 -3.75
N LYS A 210 -7.36 20.09 -4.34
CA LYS A 210 -7.47 21.24 -5.24
C LYS A 210 -8.39 20.95 -6.42
N SER A 211 -8.28 19.78 -7.04
CA SER A 211 -9.15 19.39 -8.16
C SER A 211 -10.61 19.21 -7.74
N ALA A 212 -10.88 18.86 -6.49
CA ALA A 212 -12.24 18.70 -5.98
C ALA A 212 -12.92 20.05 -5.68
N LEU A 213 -12.14 21.08 -5.34
CA LEU A 213 -12.62 22.43 -5.05
C LEU A 213 -12.74 23.34 -6.28
N THR A 214 -12.11 22.96 -7.39
CA THR A 214 -12.09 23.74 -8.65
C THR A 214 -13.01 23.17 -9.74
N ARG A 215 -13.86 22.19 -9.38
CA ARG A 215 -14.85 21.56 -10.25
C ARG A 215 -16.26 21.73 -9.70
#